data_AF-A0A524A9E2-F1
#
_entry.id   AF-A0A524A9E2-F1
#
_cell.length_a   1.000
_cell.length_b   1.000
_cell.length_c   1.000
_cell.angle_alpha   90.00
_cell.angle_beta   90.00
_cell.angle_gamma   90.00
#
_symmetry.space_group_name_H-M   'P 1'
#
loop_
_entity.id
_entity.type
_entity.pdbx_description
1 polymer ?
#
loop_
_entity_poly.entity_id
_entity_poly.type
_entity_poly.pdbx_seq_one_letter_code
_entity_poly.pdbx_strand_id
1 'polypeptide(L)'
;MKKIKLYLLLATVILGAITPVFTSFAQDEAPYAPWLDEILYETEANEANVYSKLLQGDMDIYLSDFSDADLYADARASELLDYDIAYGLYYELMFNPYGPEFSDGSFNPFSNEKIREAMNVMIDRDYIVDEIMQGLGKPKILPIVSAFPDYGKLAEVAVQLESKYAYNTEAARETIFRELSEMGAQNVAGKWT
;
A
#
# COMPACT_ATOMS: atom_id res chain seq x y z
N MET A 1 61.73 -53.83 33.28
CA MET A 1 60.61 -54.28 32.40
C MET A 1 59.22 -54.19 33.05
N LYS A 2 59.02 -54.50 34.35
CA LYS A 2 57.71 -54.39 35.03
C LYS A 2 57.11 -52.97 35.07
N LYS A 3 57.93 -51.94 35.31
CA LYS A 3 57.45 -50.54 35.38
C LYS A 3 56.98 -49.99 34.02
N ILE A 4 57.67 -50.34 32.93
CA ILE A 4 57.30 -49.92 31.57
C ILE A 4 55.95 -50.52 31.14
N LYS A 5 55.69 -51.80 31.48
CA LYS A 5 54.39 -52.44 31.23
C LYS A 5 53.25 -51.79 32.04
N LEU A 6 53.53 -51.31 33.26
CA LEU A 6 52.56 -50.61 34.10
C LEU A 6 52.21 -49.22 33.54
N TYR A 7 53.20 -48.47 33.04
CA TYR A 7 52.96 -47.17 32.39
C TYR A 7 52.25 -47.31 31.03
N LEU A 8 52.55 -48.35 30.24
CA LEU A 8 51.78 -48.63 29.02
C LEU A 8 50.33 -49.01 29.33
N LEU A 9 50.08 -49.80 30.38
CA LEU A 9 48.72 -50.18 30.79
C LEU A 9 47.93 -48.96 31.29
N LEU A 10 48.56 -48.07 32.06
CA LEU A 10 47.92 -46.82 32.51
C LEU A 10 47.63 -45.87 31.33
N ALA A 11 48.54 -45.76 30.37
CA ALA A 11 48.34 -44.92 29.18
C ALA A 11 47.18 -45.44 28.31
N THR A 12 47.00 -46.76 28.19
CA THR A 12 45.84 -47.34 27.48
C THR A 12 44.52 -47.18 28.22
N VAL A 13 44.51 -47.13 29.55
CA VAL A 13 43.28 -46.91 30.33
C VAL A 13 42.84 -45.44 30.28
N ILE A 14 43.79 -44.50 30.22
CA ILE A 14 43.47 -43.06 30.13
C ILE A 14 43.00 -42.68 28.71
N LEU A 15 43.50 -43.35 27.66
CA LEU A 15 43.07 -43.06 26.28
C LEU A 15 41.70 -43.68 25.92
N GLY A 16 41.24 -44.67 26.68
CA GLY A 16 39.93 -45.32 26.46
C GLY A 16 38.73 -44.59 27.09
N ALA A 17 38.97 -43.57 27.93
CA ALA A 17 37.92 -42.89 28.72
C ALA A 17 37.42 -41.57 28.11
N ILE A 18 37.90 -41.18 26.92
CA ILE A 18 37.47 -39.97 26.22
C ILE A 18 36.85 -40.39 24.88
N THR A 19 35.78 -41.18 24.92
CA THR A 19 34.85 -41.18 23.80
C THR A 19 33.97 -39.95 23.97
N PRO A 20 34.09 -38.90 23.14
CA PRO A 20 33.09 -37.84 23.14
C PRO A 20 31.74 -38.51 22.87
N VAL A 21 30.86 -38.46 23.86
CA VAL A 21 29.46 -38.81 23.66
C VAL A 21 28.89 -37.69 22.80
N PHE A 22 28.96 -37.87 21.49
CA PHE A 22 28.18 -37.06 20.57
C PHE A 22 26.73 -37.49 20.77
N THR A 23 26.03 -36.82 21.68
CA THR A 23 24.57 -36.77 21.62
C THR A 23 24.21 -36.10 20.31
N SER A 24 23.91 -36.90 19.29
CA SER A 24 23.16 -36.44 18.14
C SER A 24 21.80 -36.05 18.69
N PHE A 25 21.61 -34.76 18.98
CA PHE A 25 20.25 -34.23 18.95
C PHE A 25 19.79 -34.46 17.52
N ALA A 26 18.78 -35.31 17.33
CA ALA A 26 18.04 -35.26 16.09
C ALA A 26 17.59 -33.80 15.97
N GLN A 27 18.16 -33.08 15.00
CA GLN A 27 17.65 -31.77 14.66
C GLN A 27 16.25 -32.07 14.13
N ASP A 28 15.23 -31.76 14.93
CA ASP A 28 13.85 -31.86 14.48
C ASP A 28 13.78 -31.17 13.11
N GLU A 29 13.36 -31.91 12.09
CA GLU A 29 13.15 -31.33 10.76
C GLU A 29 12.22 -30.14 10.97
N ALA A 30 12.69 -28.94 10.62
CA ALA A 30 11.89 -27.74 10.74
C ALA A 30 10.55 -27.99 10.06
N PRO A 31 9.41 -27.76 10.74
CA PRO A 31 8.11 -28.11 10.21
C PRO A 31 7.94 -27.46 8.84
N TYR A 32 7.50 -28.25 7.86
CA TYR A 32 6.92 -27.69 6.64
C TYR A 32 5.71 -26.87 7.10
N ALA A 33 5.75 -25.56 6.81
CA ALA A 33 4.83 -24.51 7.27
C ALA A 33 3.37 -24.98 7.55
N PRO A 34 2.66 -24.35 8.51
CA PRO A 34 2.98 -23.06 9.14
C PRO A 34 3.94 -23.16 10.34
N TRP A 35 4.71 -22.09 10.55
CA TRP A 35 5.65 -21.95 11.69
C TRP A 35 5.01 -21.33 12.93
N LEU A 36 3.80 -20.79 12.81
CA LEU A 36 3.07 -20.16 13.91
C LEU A 36 2.01 -21.13 14.45
N ASP A 37 1.88 -21.18 15.77
CA ASP A 37 0.84 -21.97 16.44
C ASP A 37 -0.53 -21.25 16.43
N GLU A 38 -0.53 -19.92 16.52
CA GLU A 38 -1.73 -19.09 16.56
C GLU A 38 -1.49 -17.72 15.89
N ILE A 39 -2.54 -17.16 15.29
CA ILE A 39 -2.56 -15.79 14.77
C ILE A 39 -3.79 -15.10 15.37
N LEU A 40 -3.56 -14.05 16.17
CA LEU A 40 -4.62 -13.23 16.73
C LEU A 40 -4.90 -12.04 15.81
N TYR A 41 -6.17 -11.88 15.42
CA TYR A 41 -6.63 -10.68 14.72
C TYR A 41 -7.33 -9.75 15.70
N GLU A 42 -6.90 -8.50 15.70
CA GLU A 42 -7.57 -7.44 16.43
C GLU A 42 -7.84 -6.23 15.53
N THR A 43 -8.84 -5.44 15.91
CA THR A 43 -9.18 -4.19 15.24
C THR A 43 -8.95 -3.05 16.21
N GLU A 44 -8.17 -2.07 15.79
CA GLU A 44 -7.99 -0.81 16.50
C GLU A 44 -8.14 0.32 15.48
N ALA A 45 -9.03 1.27 15.79
CA ALA A 45 -9.34 2.38 14.90
C ALA A 45 -8.47 3.61 15.18
N ASN A 46 -7.84 3.67 16.36
CA ASN A 46 -6.95 4.76 16.72
C ASN A 46 -5.50 4.39 16.35
N GLU A 47 -4.96 5.07 15.35
CA GLU A 47 -3.60 4.87 14.86
C GLU A 47 -2.52 5.08 15.93
N ALA A 48 -2.70 6.03 16.86
CA ALA A 48 -1.74 6.24 17.95
C ALA A 48 -1.72 5.05 18.94
N ASN A 49 -2.87 4.41 19.18
CA ASN A 49 -2.93 3.17 19.97
C ASN A 49 -2.22 2.02 19.24
N VAL A 50 -2.43 1.88 17.92
CA VAL A 50 -1.72 0.89 17.10
C VAL A 50 -0.22 1.10 17.21
N TYR A 51 0.27 2.33 17.00
CA TYR A 51 1.68 2.67 17.11
C TYR A 51 2.25 2.30 18.49
N SER A 52 1.52 2.64 19.56
CA SER A 52 1.91 2.30 20.93
C SER A 52 1.98 0.80 21.19
N LYS A 53 1.03 0.01 20.67
CA LYS A 53 1.02 -1.45 20.78
C LYS A 53 2.18 -2.10 20.02
N LEU A 54 2.50 -1.60 18.82
CA LEU A 54 3.64 -2.05 18.04
C LEU A 54 4.95 -1.85 18.82
N LEU A 55 5.15 -0.68 19.43
CA LEU A 55 6.35 -0.39 20.23
C LEU A 55 6.45 -1.26 21.49
N GLN A 56 5.31 -1.65 22.08
CA GLN A 56 5.26 -2.48 23.29
C GLN A 56 5.38 -3.99 23.00
N GLY A 57 5.21 -4.40 21.74
CA GLY A 57 5.13 -5.81 21.36
C GLY A 57 3.77 -6.47 21.66
N ASP A 58 2.75 -5.66 21.93
CA ASP A 58 1.36 -6.14 22.06
C ASP A 58 0.70 -6.39 20.69
N MET A 59 1.29 -5.81 19.63
CA MET A 59 0.96 -6.07 18.24
C MET A 59 2.26 -6.30 17.47
N ASP A 60 2.36 -7.41 16.73
CA ASP A 60 3.57 -7.70 15.94
C ASP A 60 3.52 -7.10 14.53
N ILE A 61 2.33 -7.04 13.92
CA ILE A 61 2.15 -6.60 12.53
C ILE A 61 0.89 -5.74 12.41
N TYR A 62 1.04 -4.56 11.81
CA TYR A 62 -0.06 -3.71 11.37
C TYR A 62 -0.21 -3.80 9.85
N LEU A 63 -1.31 -4.37 9.37
CA LEU A 63 -1.58 -4.60 7.94
C LEU A 63 -2.35 -3.44 7.30
N SER A 64 -1.98 -2.20 7.62
CA SER A 64 -2.57 -0.98 7.07
C SER A 64 -1.53 0.15 7.14
N ASP A 65 -1.84 1.29 6.53
CA ASP A 65 -1.05 2.52 6.60
C ASP A 65 -1.43 3.39 7.80
N PHE A 66 -0.52 4.31 8.16
CA PHE A 66 -0.80 5.47 9.01
C PHE A 66 -1.22 6.63 8.11
N SER A 67 -2.39 7.19 8.38
CA SER A 67 -2.92 8.35 7.65
C SER A 67 -2.48 9.69 8.26
N ASP A 68 -2.03 9.68 9.52
CA ASP A 68 -1.39 10.82 10.17
C ASP A 68 0.11 10.90 9.81
N ALA A 69 0.54 12.03 9.24
CA ALA A 69 1.91 12.17 8.75
C ALA A 69 2.95 12.27 9.86
N ASP A 70 2.60 12.77 11.04
CA ASP A 70 3.51 12.82 12.18
C ASP A 70 3.72 11.40 12.73
N LEU A 71 2.65 10.61 12.86
CA LEU A 71 2.75 9.19 13.24
C LEU A 71 3.54 8.37 12.22
N TYR A 72 3.31 8.59 10.92
CA TYR A 72 4.10 7.95 9.87
C TYR A 72 5.59 8.34 9.97
N ALA A 73 5.90 9.62 10.19
CA ALA A 73 7.27 10.09 10.34
C ALA A 73 7.95 9.47 11.57
N ASP A 74 7.25 9.39 12.70
CA ASP A 74 7.73 8.76 13.92
C ASP A 74 7.98 7.26 13.72
N ALA A 75 7.04 6.54 13.10
CA ALA A 75 7.20 5.11 12.79
C ALA A 75 8.39 4.85 11.88
N ARG A 76 8.59 5.69 10.86
CA ARG A 76 9.73 5.61 9.93
C ARG A 76 11.08 5.91 10.59
N ALA A 77 11.08 6.75 11.63
CA ALA A 77 12.29 7.11 12.37
C ALA A 77 12.61 6.14 13.53
N SER A 78 11.67 5.25 13.86
CA SER A 78 11.83 4.28 14.95
C SER A 78 12.94 3.26 14.65
N GLU A 79 13.77 2.97 15.66
CA GLU A 79 14.73 1.86 15.60
C GLU A 79 14.10 0.49 15.95
N LEU A 80 12.84 0.50 16.40
CA LEU A 80 12.12 -0.69 16.87
C LEU A 80 11.16 -1.26 15.83
N LEU A 81 10.78 -0.46 14.83
CA LEU A 81 9.79 -0.85 13.83
C LEU A 81 10.44 -0.92 12.45
N ASP A 82 9.97 -1.87 11.66
CA ASP A 82 10.26 -1.95 10.23
C ASP A 82 8.97 -1.68 9.45
N TYR A 83 9.10 -1.22 8.21
CA TYR A 83 7.96 -0.93 7.35
C TYR A 83 8.32 -1.14 5.88
N ASP A 84 7.28 -1.45 5.10
CA ASP A 84 7.37 -1.53 3.65
C ASP A 84 6.34 -0.62 3.00
N ILE A 85 6.68 -0.12 1.80
CA ILE A 85 5.76 0.69 1.00
C ILE A 85 5.06 -0.22 0.00
N ALA A 86 3.74 -0.32 0.11
CA ALA A 86 2.89 -1.04 -0.83
C ALA A 86 1.97 -0.07 -1.59
N TYR A 87 1.94 -0.18 -2.92
CA TYR A 87 1.02 0.57 -3.77
C TYR A 87 -0.19 -0.30 -4.16
N GLY A 88 -1.01 -0.68 -3.18
CA GLY A 88 -2.16 -1.56 -3.39
C GLY A 88 -3.52 -0.86 -3.44
N LEU A 89 -3.61 0.35 -2.88
CA LEU A 89 -4.84 1.11 -2.73
C LEU A 89 -4.78 2.39 -3.56
N TYR A 90 -5.94 2.84 -4.03
CA TYR A 90 -6.10 4.11 -4.71
C TYR A 90 -7.50 4.66 -4.46
N TYR A 91 -7.61 5.98 -4.48
CA TYR A 91 -8.89 6.68 -4.43
C TYR A 91 -9.28 7.11 -5.84
N GLU A 92 -10.56 6.96 -6.18
CA GLU A 92 -11.07 7.35 -7.49
C GLU A 92 -12.51 7.87 -7.41
N LEU A 93 -12.85 8.71 -8.39
CA LEU A 93 -14.22 9.12 -8.64
C LEU A 93 -14.82 8.19 -9.71
N MET A 94 -15.76 7.36 -9.30
CA MET A 94 -16.53 6.54 -10.23
C MET A 94 -17.82 7.25 -10.61
N PHE A 95 -18.03 7.43 -11.91
CA PHE A 95 -19.22 8.05 -12.46
C PHE A 95 -20.16 7.00 -13.06
N ASN A 96 -21.47 7.13 -12.80
CA ASN A 96 -22.48 6.29 -13.45
C ASN A 96 -22.76 6.81 -14.87
N PRO A 97 -22.46 6.04 -15.94
CA PRO A 97 -22.65 6.47 -17.32
C PRO A 97 -24.08 6.29 -17.84
N TYR A 98 -25.01 5.74 -17.06
CA TYR A 98 -26.40 5.56 -17.48
C TYR A 98 -27.12 6.91 -17.67
N GLY A 99 -27.85 7.11 -18.77
CA GLY A 99 -28.66 8.33 -18.97
C GLY A 99 -28.90 8.68 -20.45
N PRO A 100 -29.22 9.95 -20.76
CA PRO A 100 -29.07 11.16 -19.92
C PRO A 100 -30.17 11.36 -18.87
N GLU A 101 -31.17 10.49 -18.81
CA GLU A 101 -32.24 10.52 -17.81
C GLU A 101 -32.32 9.18 -17.09
N PHE A 102 -32.43 9.21 -15.76
CA PHE A 102 -32.68 8.04 -14.95
C PHE A 102 -34.12 7.54 -15.12
N SER A 103 -34.42 6.34 -14.64
CA SER A 103 -35.78 5.78 -14.73
C SER A 103 -36.84 6.57 -13.96
N ASP A 104 -36.42 7.41 -13.01
CA ASP A 104 -37.29 8.29 -12.22
C ASP A 104 -37.47 9.68 -12.86
N GLY A 105 -36.85 9.93 -14.01
CA GLY A 105 -36.91 11.18 -14.74
C GLY A 105 -35.82 12.19 -14.40
N SER A 106 -34.91 11.88 -13.47
CA SER A 106 -33.84 12.80 -13.10
C SER A 106 -32.70 12.82 -14.12
N PHE A 107 -32.17 14.00 -14.41
CA PHE A 107 -31.10 14.20 -15.38
C PHE A 107 -29.74 13.72 -14.84
N ASN A 108 -28.97 13.01 -15.66
CA ASN A 108 -27.60 12.58 -15.39
C ASN A 108 -26.59 13.17 -16.40
N PRO A 109 -25.80 14.19 -16.02
CA PRO A 109 -24.77 14.75 -16.89
C PRO A 109 -23.63 13.78 -17.15
N PHE A 110 -23.38 12.83 -16.23
CA PHE A 110 -22.28 11.87 -16.36
C PHE A 110 -22.55 10.75 -17.36
N SER A 111 -23.73 10.71 -17.99
CA SER A 111 -23.94 9.90 -19.19
C SER A 111 -23.06 10.37 -20.36
N ASN A 112 -22.72 11.66 -20.41
CA ASN A 112 -21.83 12.23 -21.42
C ASN A 112 -20.36 11.93 -21.11
N GLU A 113 -19.67 11.27 -22.05
CA GLU A 113 -18.27 10.87 -21.89
C GLU A 113 -17.30 12.04 -21.76
N LYS A 114 -17.56 13.16 -22.45
CA LYS A 114 -16.68 14.33 -22.42
C LYS A 114 -16.79 15.08 -21.11
N ILE A 115 -17.97 15.05 -20.46
CA ILE A 115 -18.13 15.55 -19.09
C ILE A 115 -17.31 14.70 -18.13
N ARG A 116 -17.35 13.36 -18.25
CA ARG A 116 -16.51 12.47 -17.41
C ARG A 116 -15.01 12.68 -17.68
N GLU A 117 -14.60 12.86 -18.93
CA GLU A 117 -13.21 13.16 -19.30
C GLU A 117 -12.75 14.51 -18.74
N ALA A 118 -13.60 15.54 -18.82
CA ALA A 118 -13.31 16.85 -18.24
C ALA A 118 -13.17 16.80 -16.72
N MET A 119 -13.94 15.95 -16.02
CA MET A 119 -13.73 15.72 -14.59
C MET A 119 -12.32 15.21 -14.29
N ASN A 120 -11.74 14.36 -15.15
CA ASN A 120 -10.37 13.88 -14.95
C ASN A 120 -9.34 15.04 -14.92
N VAL A 121 -9.56 16.03 -15.79
CA VAL A 121 -8.72 17.23 -15.94
C VAL A 121 -8.99 18.27 -14.84
N MET A 122 -10.19 18.28 -14.27
CA MET A 122 -10.61 19.26 -13.26
C MET A 122 -10.06 19.00 -11.85
N ILE A 123 -9.58 17.78 -11.56
CA ILE A 123 -9.14 17.42 -10.21
C ILE A 123 -7.65 17.73 -10.01
N ASP A 124 -7.36 18.66 -9.10
CA ASP A 124 -6.02 18.98 -8.63
C ASP A 124 -5.52 17.88 -7.68
N ARG A 125 -4.82 16.90 -8.26
CA ARG A 125 -4.32 15.74 -7.50
C ARG A 125 -3.11 16.08 -6.65
N ASP A 126 -2.31 17.07 -7.06
CA ASP A 126 -1.16 17.53 -6.30
C ASP A 126 -1.65 18.21 -5.03
N TYR A 127 -2.66 19.09 -5.12
CA TYR A 127 -3.30 19.68 -3.93
C TYR A 127 -3.88 18.60 -2.99
N ILE A 128 -4.56 17.59 -3.52
CA ILE A 128 -5.07 16.48 -2.68
C ILE A 128 -3.93 15.79 -1.95
N VAL A 129 -2.85 15.46 -2.64
CA VAL A 129 -1.72 14.74 -2.03
C VAL A 129 -1.00 15.62 -1.02
N ASP A 130 -0.69 16.86 -1.35
CA ASP A 130 0.16 17.73 -0.54
C ASP A 130 -0.61 18.31 0.66
N GLU A 131 -1.83 18.80 0.45
CA GLU A 131 -2.57 19.54 1.47
C GLU A 131 -3.55 18.68 2.27
N ILE A 132 -4.13 17.65 1.65
CA ILE A 132 -5.12 16.78 2.32
C ILE A 132 -4.43 15.52 2.86
N MET A 133 -3.61 14.87 2.04
CA MET A 133 -2.90 13.64 2.42
C MET A 133 -1.51 13.89 3.01
N GLN A 134 -1.10 15.16 3.16
CA GLN A 134 0.18 15.54 3.79
C GLN A 134 1.41 14.84 3.17
N GLY A 135 1.37 14.59 1.86
CA GLY A 135 2.44 13.92 1.11
C GLY A 135 2.47 12.40 1.22
N LEU A 136 1.51 11.76 1.92
CA LEU A 136 1.43 10.31 2.06
C LEU A 136 0.78 9.61 0.84
N GLY A 137 0.37 10.38 -0.16
CA GLY A 137 -0.18 9.89 -1.42
C GLY A 137 0.77 10.04 -2.61
N LYS A 138 0.36 9.50 -3.76
CA LYS A 138 0.95 9.83 -5.06
C LYS A 138 -0.15 10.19 -6.06
N PRO A 139 0.00 11.29 -6.82
CA PRO A 139 -0.93 11.63 -7.89
C PRO A 139 -1.04 10.48 -8.89
N LYS A 140 -2.28 10.10 -9.22
CA LYS A 140 -2.56 9.03 -10.18
C LYS A 140 -3.59 9.50 -11.21
N ILE A 141 -3.14 9.67 -12.45
CA ILE A 141 -3.98 10.10 -13.58
C ILE A 141 -4.49 8.90 -14.38
N LEU A 142 -3.67 7.85 -14.51
CA LEU A 142 -3.95 6.68 -15.33
C LEU A 142 -4.44 5.49 -14.48
N PRO A 143 -5.11 4.49 -15.09
CA PRO A 143 -5.53 3.28 -14.37
C PRO A 143 -4.33 2.43 -13.91
N ILE A 144 -3.17 2.57 -14.55
CA ILE A 144 -1.92 1.88 -14.17
C ILE A 144 -1.18 2.61 -13.04
N VAL A 145 -0.50 1.86 -12.17
CA VAL A 145 0.30 2.41 -11.07
C VAL A 145 1.73 2.68 -11.56
N SER A 146 2.23 3.90 -11.37
CA SER A 146 3.54 4.33 -11.87
C SER A 146 4.72 3.59 -11.23
N ALA A 147 4.53 3.05 -10.03
CA ALA A 147 5.52 2.22 -9.35
C ALA A 147 5.62 0.77 -9.88
N PHE A 148 4.71 0.34 -10.76
CA PHE A 148 4.66 -1.05 -11.23
C PHE A 148 5.38 -1.24 -12.57
N PRO A 149 5.91 -2.46 -12.85
CA PRO A 149 6.65 -2.73 -14.08
C PRO A 149 5.88 -2.43 -15.38
N ASP A 150 4.55 -2.52 -15.36
CA ASP A 150 3.72 -2.27 -16.53
C ASP A 150 3.72 -0.79 -16.95
N TYR A 151 3.86 0.14 -16.00
CA TYR A 151 4.11 1.54 -16.34
C TYR A 151 5.42 1.70 -17.09
N GLY A 152 6.49 1.04 -16.65
CA GLY A 152 7.79 1.07 -17.33
C GLY A 152 7.73 0.61 -18.79
N LYS A 153 6.89 -0.39 -19.09
CA LYS A 153 6.67 -0.87 -20.47
C LYS A 153 5.87 0.10 -21.33
N LEU A 154 5.04 0.94 -20.71
CA LEU A 154 4.11 1.86 -21.37
C LEU A 154 4.52 3.34 -21.18
N ALA A 155 5.72 3.61 -20.67
CA ALA A 155 6.10 4.93 -20.15
C ALA A 155 5.96 6.05 -21.19
N GLU A 156 6.31 5.81 -22.45
CA GLU A 156 6.16 6.80 -23.52
C GLU A 156 4.69 7.22 -23.70
N VAL A 157 3.78 6.26 -23.77
CA VAL A 157 2.34 6.51 -23.93
C VAL A 157 1.76 7.10 -22.65
N ALA A 158 2.20 6.61 -21.48
CA ALA A 158 1.74 7.07 -20.19
C ALA A 158 2.05 8.56 -19.98
N VAL A 159 3.29 8.99 -20.22
CA VAL A 159 3.71 10.39 -20.08
C VAL A 159 2.94 11.32 -21.02
N GLN A 160 2.67 10.87 -22.26
CA GLN A 160 1.85 11.64 -23.20
C GLN A 160 0.41 11.81 -22.69
N LEU A 161 -0.20 10.75 -22.17
CA LEU A 161 -1.54 10.80 -21.61
C LEU A 161 -1.60 11.62 -20.32
N GLU A 162 -0.61 11.49 -19.43
CA GLU A 162 -0.50 12.29 -18.21
C GLU A 162 -0.37 13.78 -18.54
N SER A 163 0.40 14.14 -19.58
CA SER A 163 0.50 15.51 -20.07
C SER A 163 -0.83 16.00 -20.66
N LYS A 164 -1.53 15.14 -21.42
CA LYS A 164 -2.85 15.47 -22.01
C LYS A 164 -3.91 15.73 -20.94
N TYR A 165 -3.88 14.96 -19.85
CA TYR A 165 -4.86 15.00 -18.76
C TYR A 165 -4.37 15.76 -17.53
N ALA A 166 -3.29 16.55 -17.67
CA ALA A 166 -2.78 17.39 -16.61
C ALA A 166 -3.86 18.38 -16.13
N TYR A 167 -3.80 18.71 -14.84
CA TYR A 167 -4.79 19.56 -14.18
C TYR A 167 -4.98 20.89 -14.92
N ASN A 168 -6.22 21.17 -15.33
CA ASN A 168 -6.60 22.42 -15.98
C ASN A 168 -8.09 22.71 -15.76
N THR A 169 -8.39 23.39 -14.66
CA THR A 169 -9.78 23.73 -14.28
C THR A 169 -10.49 24.60 -15.31
N GLU A 170 -9.79 25.50 -16.00
CA GLU A 170 -10.40 26.38 -17.00
C GLU A 170 -10.90 25.56 -18.20
N ALA A 171 -10.02 24.76 -18.81
CA ALA A 171 -10.35 23.91 -19.96
C ALA A 171 -11.43 22.87 -19.63
N ALA A 172 -11.35 22.27 -18.43
CA ALA A 172 -12.37 21.35 -17.95
C ALA A 172 -13.74 22.04 -17.81
N ARG A 173 -13.77 23.23 -17.19
CA ARG A 173 -15.00 24.00 -17.01
C ARG A 173 -15.61 24.40 -18.34
N GLU A 174 -14.81 24.85 -19.30
CA GLU A 174 -15.29 25.18 -20.65
C GLU A 174 -15.96 23.98 -21.32
N THR A 175 -15.32 22.80 -21.23
CA THR A 175 -15.87 21.55 -21.76
C THR A 175 -17.19 21.20 -21.11
N ILE A 176 -17.25 21.23 -19.76
CA ILE A 176 -18.46 20.90 -19.00
C ILE A 176 -19.60 21.87 -19.36
N PHE A 177 -19.32 23.17 -19.40
CA PHE A 177 -20.33 24.20 -19.68
C PHE A 177 -20.93 24.04 -21.08
N ARG A 178 -20.07 23.79 -22.07
CA ARG A 178 -20.48 23.56 -23.45
C ARG A 178 -21.35 22.30 -23.57
N GLU A 179 -20.88 21.18 -23.03
CA GLU A 179 -21.59 19.89 -23.12
C GLU A 179 -22.92 19.92 -22.36
N LEU A 180 -22.98 20.53 -21.17
CA LEU A 180 -24.25 20.70 -20.44
C LEU A 180 -25.27 21.53 -21.25
N SER A 181 -24.81 22.61 -21.89
CA SER A 181 -25.67 23.44 -22.74
C SER A 181 -26.17 22.67 -23.96
N GLU A 182 -25.31 21.87 -24.60
CA GLU A 182 -25.67 21.00 -25.73
C GLU A 182 -26.67 19.90 -25.33
N MET A 183 -26.62 19.46 -24.07
CA MET A 183 -27.61 18.54 -23.48
C MET A 183 -28.93 19.23 -23.07
N GLY A 184 -29.06 20.54 -23.27
CA GLY A 184 -30.26 21.31 -22.96
C GLY A 184 -30.34 21.84 -21.52
N ALA A 185 -29.31 21.63 -20.70
CA ALA A 185 -29.24 22.18 -19.35
C ALA A 185 -28.96 23.69 -19.41
N GLN A 186 -29.50 24.42 -18.44
CA GLN A 186 -29.38 25.87 -18.31
C GLN A 186 -28.67 26.21 -17.01
N ASN A 187 -27.76 27.18 -17.05
CA ASN A 187 -27.16 27.72 -15.85
C ASN A 187 -28.01 28.87 -15.30
N VAL A 188 -28.73 28.63 -14.21
CA VAL A 188 -29.54 29.62 -13.51
C VAL A 188 -28.86 29.96 -12.18
N ALA A 189 -28.30 31.17 -12.09
CA ALA A 189 -27.61 31.67 -10.90
C ALA A 189 -26.50 30.74 -10.37
N GLY A 190 -25.71 30.14 -11.26
CA GLY A 190 -24.61 29.24 -10.91
C GLY A 190 -25.03 27.78 -10.70
N LYS A 191 -26.31 27.44 -10.84
CA LYS A 191 -26.81 26.06 -10.79
C LYS A 191 -27.23 25.59 -12.17
N TRP A 192 -26.76 24.42 -12.57
CA TRP A 192 -27.20 23.75 -13.79
C TRP A 192 -28.52 23.01 -13.53
N THR A 193 -29.52 23.26 -14.38
CA THR A 193 -30.86 22.67 -14.33
C THR A 193 -31.33 22.27 -15.71
#